data_AF-A0A5R9LK84-F1
#
_entry.id   AF-A0A5R9LK84-F1
#
_cell.length_a   1.000
_cell.length_b   1.000
_cell.length_c   1.000
_cell.angle_alpha   90.00
_cell.angle_beta   90.00
_cell.angle_gamma   90.00
#
_symmetry.space_group_name_H-M   'P 1'
#
loop_
_entity.id
_entity.type
_entity.pdbx_description
1 polymer ?
#
loop_
_entity_poly.entity_id
_entity_poly.type
_entity_poly.pdbx_seq_one_letter_code
_entity_poly.pdbx_strand_id
1 'polypeptide(L)' 'MNIPQAEWDVYLAQMEQLLALELDETRRAELRLQFSRIAAMAGPLLAFPLDERVEIAGVYKA' A
#
# COMPACT_ATOMS: atom_id res chain seq x y z
N MET A 1 -3.13 -11.50 -0.57
CA MET A 1 -3.46 -11.10 -1.95
C MET A 1 -2.15 -11.08 -2.75
N ASN A 2 -2.09 -11.68 -3.93
CA ASN A 2 -0.90 -11.64 -4.78
C ASN A 2 -1.13 -10.62 -5.90
N ILE A 3 -0.55 -9.44 -5.78
CA ILE A 3 -0.66 -8.36 -6.77
C ILE A 3 0.48 -8.53 -7.79
N PRO A 4 0.18 -8.67 -9.10
CA PRO A 4 1.19 -8.80 -10.14
C PRO A 4 2.20 -7.66 -10.14
N GLN A 5 3.46 -7.96 -10.48
CA GLN A 5 4.53 -6.96 -10.45
C GLN A 5 4.30 -5.78 -11.39
N ALA A 6 3.68 -6.02 -12.56
CA ALA A 6 3.31 -4.96 -13.50
C ALA A 6 2.28 -3.98 -12.91
N GLU A 7 1.43 -4.40 -11.99
CA GLU A 7 0.50 -3.49 -11.30
C GLU A 7 1.23 -2.58 -10.32
N TRP A 8 2.28 -3.10 -9.64
CA TRP A 8 3.14 -2.27 -8.80
C TRP A 8 3.95 -1.25 -9.59
N ASP A 9 4.40 -1.60 -10.80
CA ASP A 9 5.07 -0.67 -11.71
C ASP A 9 4.18 0.53 -12.05
N VAL A 10 2.92 0.25 -12.42
CA VAL A 10 1.94 1.29 -12.74
C VAL A 10 1.64 2.14 -11.51
N TYR A 11 1.42 1.51 -10.35
CA TYR A 11 1.13 2.22 -9.10
C TYR A 11 2.29 3.13 -8.68
N LEU A 12 3.53 2.64 -8.73
CA LEU A 12 4.71 3.42 -8.36
C LEU A 12 4.93 4.61 -9.29
N ALA A 13 4.76 4.42 -10.60
CA ALA A 13 4.87 5.52 -11.57
C ALA A 13 3.82 6.62 -11.29
N GLN A 14 2.60 6.24 -10.94
CA GLN A 14 1.55 7.20 -10.57
C GLN A 14 1.85 7.92 -9.25
N MET A 15 2.30 7.19 -8.22
CA MET A 15 2.62 7.79 -6.91
C MET A 15 3.85 8.69 -6.96
N GLU A 16 4.85 8.37 -7.79
CA GLU A 16 6.02 9.21 -8.02
C GLU A 16 5.60 10.59 -8.54
N GLN A 17 4.65 10.64 -9.49
CA GLN A 17 4.07 11.89 -9.99
C GLN A 17 3.19 12.60 -8.96
N LEU A 18 2.27 11.87 -8.33
CA LEU A 18 1.29 12.44 -7.40
C LEU A 18 1.97 13.09 -6.18
N LEU A 19 3.03 12.47 -5.69
CA LEU A 19 3.76 12.89 -4.49
C LEU A 19 4.97 13.78 -4.80
N ALA A 20 5.23 14.08 -6.08
CA ALA A 20 6.40 14.82 -6.54
C ALA A 20 7.72 14.25 -5.98
N LEU A 21 7.88 12.92 -6.07
CA LEU A 21 9.06 12.20 -5.63
C LEU A 21 9.97 11.92 -6.83
N GLU A 22 11.28 11.89 -6.61
CA GLU A 22 12.25 11.42 -7.59
C GLU A 22 12.82 10.07 -7.14
N LEU A 23 12.58 9.03 -7.93
CA LEU A 23 13.06 7.69 -7.64
C LEU A 23 13.98 7.19 -8.76
N ASP A 24 15.19 6.80 -8.39
CA ASP A 24 16.05 6.03 -9.26
C ASP A 24 15.56 4.58 -9.39
N GLU A 25 16.15 3.84 -10.33
CA GLU A 25 15.71 2.48 -10.60
C GLU A 25 15.95 1.52 -9.44
N THR A 26 17.02 1.72 -8.67
CA THR A 26 17.33 0.91 -7.50
C THR A 26 16.25 1.09 -6.43
N ARG A 27 15.83 2.32 -6.15
CA ARG A 27 14.76 2.63 -5.20
C ARG A 27 13.42 2.11 -5.67
N ARG A 28 13.09 2.22 -6.97
CA ARG A 28 11.87 1.62 -7.53
C ARG A 28 11.87 0.11 -7.36
N ALA A 29 12.98 -0.57 -7.63
CA ALA A 29 13.11 -2.02 -7.45
C ALA A 29 12.87 -2.44 -5.99
N GLU A 30 13.47 -1.74 -5.03
CA GLU A 30 13.25 -2.01 -3.61
C GLU A 30 11.80 -1.74 -3.18
N LEU A 31 11.19 -0.64 -3.64
CA LEU A 31 9.80 -0.33 -3.31
C LEU A 31 8.83 -1.40 -3.81
N ARG A 32 9.03 -1.95 -5.02
CA ARG A 32 8.23 -3.07 -5.54
C ARG A 32 8.29 -4.28 -4.60
N LEU A 33 9.49 -4.62 -4.12
CA LEU A 33 9.68 -5.74 -3.20
C LEU A 33 8.97 -5.49 -1.86
N GLN A 34 9.14 -4.30 -1.27
CA GLN A 34 8.52 -3.99 0.00
C GLN A 34 7.00 -3.90 -0.10
N PHE A 35 6.45 -3.34 -1.18
CA PHE A 35 5.01 -3.26 -1.39
C PHE A 35 4.38 -4.64 -1.55
N SER A 36 5.04 -5.55 -2.27
CA SER A 36 4.61 -6.95 -2.35
C SER A 36 4.55 -7.61 -0.97
N ARG A 37 5.56 -7.39 -0.12
CA ARG A 37 5.58 -7.91 1.26
C ARG A 37 4.48 -7.30 2.12
N ILE A 38 4.28 -5.97 2.04
CA ILE A 38 3.23 -5.27 2.78
C ILE A 38 1.85 -5.77 2.34
N ALA A 39 1.60 -5.94 1.04
CA ALA A 39 0.33 -6.48 0.54
C ALA A 39 0.07 -7.91 1.02
N ALA A 40 1.12 -8.73 1.14
CA ALA A 40 1.01 -10.05 1.76
C ALA A 40 0.63 -9.95 3.25
N MET A 41 1.29 -9.07 4.02
CA MET A 41 0.99 -8.84 5.44
C MET A 41 -0.39 -8.21 5.68
N ALA A 42 -0.85 -7.34 4.78
CA ALA A 42 -2.16 -6.71 4.84
C ALA A 42 -3.29 -7.65 4.40
N GLY A 43 -2.98 -8.71 3.64
CA GLY A 43 -3.96 -9.67 3.14
C GLY A 43 -4.92 -10.21 4.22
N PRO A 44 -4.43 -10.72 5.36
CA PRO A 44 -5.28 -11.14 6.47
C PRO A 44 -6.15 -10.03 7.06
N LEU A 45 -5.64 -8.80 7.15
CA LEU A 45 -6.40 -7.66 7.67
C LEU A 45 -7.55 -7.28 6.73
N LEU A 46 -7.30 -7.30 5.42
CA LEU A 46 -8.34 -7.03 4.40
C LEU A 46 -9.39 -8.13 4.32
N ALA A 47 -9.03 -9.37 4.66
CA ALA A 47 -9.96 -10.50 4.70
C ALA A 47 -10.80 -10.54 5.98
N PHE A 48 -10.43 -9.77 6.99
CA PHE A 48 -11.18 -9.70 8.24
C PHE A 48 -12.49 -8.92 8.02
N PRO A 49 -13.66 -9.49 8.36
CA PRO A 49 -14.93 -8.80 8.20
C PRO A 49 -14.97 -7.58 9.14
N LEU A 50 -15.31 -6.42 8.57
CA LEU A 50 -15.53 -5.21 9.35
C LEU A 50 -17.01 -5.10 9.69
N ASP A 51 -17.33 -4.85 10.97
CA ASP A 51 -18.68 -4.50 11.37
C ASP A 51 -19.08 -3.14 10.76
N GLU A 52 -20.39 -2.91 10.59
CA GLU A 52 -20.95 -1.73 9.91
C GLU A 52 -20.52 -0.38 10.54
N ARG A 53 -20.01 -0.40 11.78
CA ARG A 53 -19.51 0.77 12.52
C ARG A 53 -18.34 0.39 13.42
N VAL A 54 -17.18 0.15 12.83
CA VAL A 54 -15.94 0.11 13.60
C VAL A 54 -15.51 1.56 13.88
N GLU A 55 -15.67 2.05 15.11
CA GLU A 55 -15.00 3.29 15.51
C GLU A 55 -13.49 3.07 15.41
N ILE A 56 -12.81 3.98 14.71
CA ILE A 56 -11.36 3.95 14.57
C ILE A 56 -10.76 4.09 15.97
N ALA A 57 -9.74 3.30 16.31
CA ALA A 57 -9.07 3.44 17.60
C ALA A 57 -8.53 4.88 17.74
N GLY A 58 -9.09 5.63 18.70
CA GLY A 58 -8.66 7.01 19.01
C GLY A 58 -9.55 8.13 18.48
N VAL A 59 -10.87 8.05 18.69
CA VAL A 59 -11.78 9.18 18.42
C VAL A 59 -11.30 10.42 19.18
N TYR A 60 -10.85 11.43 18.42
CA TYR A 60 -10.51 12.73 18.96
C TYR A 60 -11.75 13.35 19.61
N LYS A 61 -11.66 13.66 20.90
CA LYS A 61 -12.69 14.43 21.61
C LYS A 61 -12.19 15.87 21.68
N ALA A 62 -12.86 16.75 20.95
CA ALA A 62 -12.67 18.21 21.00
C ALA A 62 -13.20 18.78 22.32
#